data_AF-A0A9W8Y6U6-F1
#
_entry.id   AF-A0A9W8Y6U6-F1
#
_cell.length_a   1.000
_cell.length_b   1.000
_cell.length_c   1.000
_cell.angle_alpha   90.00
_cell.angle_beta   90.00
_cell.angle_gamma   90.00
#
_symmetry.space_group_name_H-M   'P 1'
#
loop_
_entity.id
_entity.type
_entity.pdbx_description
1 polymer ?
#
loop_
_entity_poly.entity_id
_entity_poly.type
_entity_poly.pdbx_seq_one_letter_code
_entity_poly.pdbx_strand_id
1 'polypeptide(L)'
;MLAVLDILMVKDNDTTCDFLRGQSFVRLLELEDVRPDSFPSLAIAESLKGMRISVPRVFIGEDDPAAVPNRSVQLSKKFDIPAVTNYDLPPWDAQVETDWPIPHYYNYSGGPNWTFVAAYAWDDFLAMVDDENSIISLAYVNPSLVFPQLPGALPDRYSNQLSNRTGSYDRYVEIAQKRNAEDIFGLPNVGAWLQSLEYRHIADLENWMDDKSLDLVVWPSAGDVGPQDIETNETAAEIGWRNGVARSNGNAAIHQLGIPTVSVSMGAMSDIHMPVDLAFAGKAYDDKALLSCGYAFETAHEKRFAPPQTPELEITSECAGKSAFTRGSEAPLLTAEAMRNGDSSSIIVSGSISSSDSSQVEVFLDVEHVGPVQFNGSEWSVTAAVTAPWFGSDFPEKNVPPQWLAMVVVVASARNGRSNGKLMFS
;
A
#
# COMPACT_ATOMS: atom_id res chain seq x y z
N MET A 1 -9.94 -4.32 -8.44
CA MET A 1 -8.82 -5.27 -8.52
C MET A 1 -8.81 -6.05 -9.84
N LEU A 2 -9.86 -6.80 -10.20
CA LEU A 2 -9.89 -7.65 -11.41
C LEU A 2 -9.48 -6.91 -12.70
N ALA A 3 -10.02 -5.72 -12.96
CA ALA A 3 -9.66 -4.93 -14.14
C ALA A 3 -8.18 -4.51 -14.16
N VAL A 4 -7.56 -4.31 -12.99
CA VAL A 4 -6.13 -3.96 -12.89
C VAL A 4 -5.26 -5.17 -13.22
N LEU A 5 -5.58 -6.34 -12.66
CA LEU A 5 -4.86 -7.59 -12.94
C LEU A 5 -4.96 -8.02 -14.40
N ASP A 6 -6.08 -7.70 -15.05
CA ASP A 6 -6.27 -7.95 -16.48
C ASP A 6 -5.20 -7.25 -17.34
N ILE A 7 -4.73 -6.08 -16.90
CA ILE A 7 -3.70 -5.29 -17.56
C ILE A 7 -2.29 -5.66 -17.06
N LEU A 8 -2.12 -5.81 -15.74
CA LEU A 8 -0.79 -5.89 -15.13
C LEU A 8 -0.17 -7.29 -15.10
N MET A 9 -0.97 -8.36 -15.03
CA MET A 9 -0.42 -9.72 -14.87
C MET A 9 0.03 -10.28 -16.23
N VAL A 10 1.07 -9.70 -16.81
CA VAL A 10 1.63 -10.07 -18.12
C VAL A 10 3.00 -10.72 -17.97
N LYS A 11 3.45 -11.45 -19.00
CA LYS A 11 4.75 -12.10 -18.98
C LYS A 11 5.84 -11.04 -19.01
N ASP A 12 6.67 -11.04 -17.98
CA ASP A 12 7.94 -10.33 -17.98
C ASP A 12 9.06 -11.31 -18.32
N ASN A 13 9.75 -11.06 -19.44
CA ASN A 13 10.86 -11.90 -19.87
C ASN A 13 12.17 -11.51 -19.18
N ASP A 14 12.23 -10.33 -18.56
CA ASP A 14 13.35 -9.94 -17.72
C ASP A 14 13.11 -10.49 -16.31
N THR A 15 14.07 -11.23 -15.80
CA THR A 15 14.05 -11.77 -14.43
C THR A 15 15.14 -11.13 -13.57
N THR A 16 15.81 -10.09 -14.07
CA THR A 16 16.83 -9.35 -13.34
C THR A 16 16.21 -8.77 -12.06
N CYS A 17 16.90 -8.98 -10.93
CA CYS A 17 16.41 -8.63 -9.60
C CYS A 17 15.09 -9.29 -9.13
N ASP A 18 14.51 -10.20 -9.91
CA ASP A 18 13.40 -11.04 -9.46
C ASP A 18 13.95 -12.29 -8.76
N PHE A 19 13.99 -12.26 -7.43
CA PHE A 19 14.58 -13.33 -6.63
C PHE A 19 13.90 -14.69 -6.84
N LEU A 20 12.59 -14.74 -7.06
CA LEU A 20 11.83 -15.98 -7.19
C LEU A 20 11.88 -16.55 -8.62
N ARG A 21 11.82 -15.69 -9.64
CA ARG A 21 11.95 -16.14 -11.05
C ARG A 21 13.40 -16.36 -11.47
N GLY A 22 14.36 -15.69 -10.85
CA GLY A 22 15.79 -15.80 -11.17
C GLY A 22 16.48 -17.04 -10.58
N GLN A 23 15.91 -17.66 -9.54
CA GLN A 23 16.49 -18.85 -8.92
C GLN A 23 16.23 -20.14 -9.72
N SER A 24 17.02 -21.20 -9.46
CA SER A 24 16.92 -22.51 -10.13
C SER A 24 16.67 -23.70 -9.18
N PHE A 25 16.38 -23.42 -7.91
CA PHE A 25 16.27 -24.41 -6.84
C PHE A 25 14.87 -24.99 -6.69
N VAL A 26 13.83 -24.19 -6.96
CA VAL A 26 12.41 -24.57 -6.94
C VAL A 26 11.76 -24.21 -8.28
N ARG A 27 10.80 -25.02 -8.71
CA ARG A 27 10.08 -24.80 -9.97
C ARG A 27 8.87 -23.93 -9.71
N LEU A 28 8.75 -22.83 -10.45
CA LEU A 28 7.54 -22.01 -10.49
C LEU A 28 6.68 -22.42 -11.69
N LEU A 29 5.37 -22.20 -11.59
CA LEU A 29 4.47 -22.31 -12.74
C LEU A 29 4.67 -21.11 -13.67
N GLU A 30 4.48 -21.35 -14.97
CA GLU A 30 4.49 -20.26 -15.94
C GLU A 30 3.19 -19.46 -15.82
N LEU A 31 3.25 -18.19 -16.22
CA LEU A 31 2.10 -17.29 -16.17
C LEU A 31 0.89 -17.88 -16.90
N GLU A 32 1.11 -18.52 -18.03
CA GLU A 32 0.08 -19.10 -18.88
C GLU A 32 -0.68 -20.26 -18.20
N ASP A 33 -0.06 -20.93 -17.22
CA ASP A 33 -0.69 -22.02 -16.46
C ASP A 33 -1.66 -21.48 -15.39
N VAL A 34 -1.41 -20.27 -14.89
CA VAL A 34 -2.10 -19.71 -13.72
C VAL A 34 -3.12 -18.64 -14.10
N ARG A 35 -2.79 -17.79 -15.08
CA ARG A 35 -3.60 -16.64 -15.49
C ARG A 35 -4.93 -17.09 -16.14
N PRO A 36 -6.08 -16.49 -15.77
CA PRO A 36 -7.33 -16.69 -16.50
C PRO A 36 -7.30 -15.98 -17.86
N ASP A 37 -8.15 -16.41 -18.81
CA ASP A 37 -8.32 -15.71 -20.10
C ASP A 37 -8.64 -14.22 -19.92
N SER A 38 -9.44 -13.90 -18.90
CA SER A 38 -9.74 -12.54 -18.49
C SER A 38 -10.07 -12.50 -17.00
N PHE A 39 -9.44 -11.60 -16.25
CA PHE A 39 -9.70 -11.43 -14.82
C PHE A 39 -11.15 -11.01 -14.50
N PRO A 40 -11.79 -10.11 -15.26
CA PRO A 40 -13.22 -9.84 -15.14
C PRO A 40 -14.14 -11.07 -15.16
N SER A 41 -13.74 -12.17 -15.79
CA SER A 41 -14.54 -13.41 -15.81
C SER A 41 -14.66 -14.08 -14.43
N LEU A 42 -13.80 -13.72 -13.47
CA LEU A 42 -13.81 -14.23 -12.10
C LEU A 42 -14.85 -13.53 -11.20
N ALA A 43 -15.61 -12.56 -11.73
CA ALA A 43 -16.67 -11.86 -11.02
C ALA A 43 -17.93 -12.74 -10.83
N ILE A 44 -17.81 -13.80 -10.03
CA ILE A 44 -18.84 -14.83 -9.82
C ILE A 44 -19.40 -14.71 -8.39
N ALA A 45 -20.64 -14.25 -8.25
CA ALA A 45 -21.28 -13.98 -6.95
C ALA A 45 -21.52 -15.25 -6.12
N GLU A 46 -21.67 -16.41 -6.76
CA GLU A 46 -21.97 -17.69 -6.10
C GLU A 46 -20.72 -18.49 -5.68
N SER A 47 -19.51 -17.95 -5.83
CA SER A 47 -18.26 -18.69 -5.65
C SER A 47 -18.09 -19.32 -4.26
N LEU A 48 -18.68 -18.72 -3.23
CA LEU A 48 -18.63 -19.23 -1.85
C LEU A 48 -19.64 -20.36 -1.58
N LYS A 49 -20.57 -20.64 -2.50
CA LYS A 49 -21.67 -21.58 -2.27
C LYS A 49 -21.15 -23.01 -2.15
N GLY A 50 -21.32 -23.59 -0.96
CA GLY A 50 -20.95 -24.97 -0.67
C GLY A 50 -19.47 -25.16 -0.31
N MET A 51 -18.70 -24.08 -0.23
CA MET A 51 -17.31 -24.15 0.24
C MET A 51 -17.23 -24.47 1.74
N ARG A 52 -16.17 -25.18 2.11
CA ARG A 52 -15.82 -25.49 3.48
C ARG A 52 -14.72 -24.55 3.93
N ILE A 53 -15.12 -23.58 4.73
CA ILE A 53 -14.28 -22.46 5.14
C ILE A 53 -13.84 -22.68 6.59
N SER A 54 -12.55 -22.52 6.87
CA SER A 54 -12.00 -22.53 8.23
C SER A 54 -11.65 -21.12 8.71
N VAL A 55 -11.77 -20.90 10.02
CA VAL A 55 -11.21 -19.72 10.71
C VAL A 55 -10.18 -20.16 11.74
N PRO A 56 -8.96 -19.62 11.71
CA PRO A 56 -7.95 -19.86 12.74
C PRO A 56 -8.40 -19.29 14.09
N ARG A 57 -8.31 -20.08 15.16
CA ARG A 57 -8.74 -19.69 16.52
C ARG A 57 -7.86 -18.55 17.04
N VAL A 58 -6.55 -18.66 16.79
CA VAL A 58 -5.54 -17.68 17.17
C VAL A 58 -5.85 -16.26 16.68
N PHE A 59 -6.54 -16.11 15.53
CA PHE A 59 -6.85 -14.80 14.95
C PHE A 59 -8.20 -14.22 15.37
N ILE A 60 -8.97 -14.96 16.17
CA ILE A 60 -10.24 -14.52 16.75
C ILE A 60 -10.19 -14.46 18.29
N GLY A 61 -8.99 -14.51 18.87
CA GLY A 61 -8.77 -14.45 20.31
C GLY A 61 -9.20 -15.71 21.05
N GLU A 62 -9.30 -16.84 20.35
CA GLU A 62 -9.42 -18.15 20.96
C GLU A 62 -8.01 -18.76 21.03
N ASP A 63 -7.51 -19.03 22.24
CA ASP A 63 -6.20 -19.67 22.54
C ASP A 63 -4.92 -18.82 22.46
N ASP A 64 -4.98 -17.48 22.29
CA ASP A 64 -3.81 -16.58 22.46
C ASP A 64 -4.10 -15.44 23.46
N PRO A 65 -3.49 -15.43 24.67
CA PRO A 65 -3.69 -14.37 25.66
C PRO A 65 -3.08 -13.02 25.26
N ALA A 66 -2.22 -12.97 24.23
CA ALA A 66 -1.63 -11.75 23.68
C ALA A 66 -2.38 -11.21 22.45
N ALA A 67 -3.30 -11.98 21.86
CA ALA A 67 -4.11 -11.55 20.72
C ALA A 67 -5.31 -10.69 21.15
N VAL A 68 -5.69 -9.73 20.30
CA VAL A 68 -6.91 -8.94 20.52
C VAL A 68 -8.15 -9.78 20.15
N PRO A 69 -9.10 -10.00 21.07
CA PRO A 69 -10.24 -10.86 20.80
C PRO A 69 -11.24 -10.22 19.83
N ASN A 70 -11.29 -10.74 18.61
CA ASN A 70 -12.31 -10.38 17.62
C ASN A 70 -13.65 -11.04 17.95
N ARG A 71 -14.55 -10.29 18.61
CA ARG A 71 -15.85 -10.77 19.13
C ARG A 71 -16.93 -11.03 18.06
N SER A 72 -16.61 -10.96 16.78
CA SER A 72 -17.59 -10.80 15.70
C SER A 72 -17.77 -12.01 14.78
N VAL A 73 -16.99 -13.08 14.92
CA VAL A 73 -16.94 -14.16 13.91
C VAL A 73 -17.63 -15.44 14.40
N GLN A 74 -18.88 -15.66 13.99
CA GLN A 74 -19.57 -16.95 14.15
C GLN A 74 -19.41 -17.78 12.87
N LEU A 75 -18.35 -18.58 12.78
CA LEU A 75 -18.14 -19.54 11.68
C LEU A 75 -18.11 -20.99 12.17
N SER A 76 -18.50 -21.91 11.29
CA SER A 76 -18.92 -23.28 11.64
C SER A 76 -17.79 -24.25 12.00
N LYS A 77 -16.54 -23.97 11.60
CA LYS A 77 -15.36 -24.79 11.89
C LYS A 77 -14.17 -23.90 12.21
N LYS A 78 -13.45 -24.25 13.26
CA LYS A 78 -12.30 -23.49 13.76
C LYS A 78 -11.10 -24.41 13.90
N PHE A 79 -10.08 -24.16 13.10
CA PHE A 79 -8.83 -24.90 13.10
C PHE A 79 -7.69 -23.91 12.92
N ASP A 80 -6.67 -23.99 13.76
CA ASP A 80 -5.46 -23.22 13.55
C ASP A 80 -4.70 -23.74 12.34
N ILE A 81 -4.05 -22.82 11.63
CA ILE A 81 -3.25 -23.11 10.44
C ILE A 81 -1.87 -23.59 10.91
N PRO A 82 -1.48 -24.86 10.66
CA PRO A 82 -0.16 -25.34 11.05
C PRO A 82 0.96 -24.49 10.47
N ALA A 83 0.76 -23.95 9.26
CA ALA A 83 1.72 -23.06 8.61
C ALA A 83 2.05 -21.81 9.45
N VAL A 84 1.11 -21.34 10.26
CA VAL A 84 1.31 -20.23 11.21
C VAL A 84 1.78 -20.77 12.56
N THR A 85 1.09 -21.74 13.16
CA THR A 85 1.42 -22.18 14.53
C THR A 85 2.74 -22.94 14.65
N ASN A 86 3.20 -23.59 13.57
CA ASN A 86 4.52 -24.22 13.50
C ASN A 86 5.63 -23.20 13.13
N TYR A 87 5.25 -21.96 12.82
CA TYR A 87 6.15 -20.89 12.42
C TYR A 87 6.34 -19.89 13.57
N ASP A 88 5.23 -19.44 14.16
CA ASP A 88 5.17 -18.56 15.31
C ASP A 88 5.47 -19.37 16.58
N LEU A 89 6.74 -19.40 16.99
CA LEU A 89 7.10 -19.96 18.29
C LEU A 89 6.87 -18.94 19.41
N PRO A 90 6.53 -19.40 20.64
CA PRO A 90 6.62 -18.54 21.78
C PRO A 90 8.06 -17.99 21.87
N PRO A 91 8.21 -16.67 22.04
CA PRO A 91 9.51 -16.03 22.14
C PRO A 91 10.33 -16.66 23.27
N TRP A 92 11.58 -16.97 22.96
CA TRP A 92 12.50 -17.53 23.94
C TRP A 92 12.81 -16.46 25.00
N ASP A 93 12.38 -16.68 26.25
CA ASP A 93 12.47 -15.78 27.42
C ASP A 93 13.85 -15.10 27.65
N ALA A 94 14.93 -15.58 27.02
CA ALA A 94 16.28 -15.09 27.29
C ALA A 94 16.77 -13.92 26.41
N GLN A 95 16.03 -13.45 25.40
CA GLN A 95 16.53 -12.38 24.50
C GLN A 95 15.67 -11.12 24.44
N VAL A 96 14.47 -11.14 25.02
CA VAL A 96 13.56 -9.99 25.00
C VAL A 96 13.07 -9.78 26.43
N GLU A 97 13.79 -8.99 27.23
CA GLU A 97 13.31 -8.53 28.55
C GLU A 97 12.18 -7.50 28.36
N THR A 98 11.10 -7.90 27.70
CA THR A 98 9.89 -7.10 27.53
C THR A 98 8.67 -7.96 27.83
N ASP A 99 7.67 -7.40 28.49
CA ASP A 99 6.42 -8.09 28.85
C ASP A 99 5.54 -8.46 27.64
N TRP A 100 5.96 -8.15 26.41
CA TRP A 100 5.14 -8.24 25.20
C TRP A 100 5.87 -8.91 24.03
N PRO A 101 6.10 -10.22 24.12
CA PRO A 101 7.08 -10.80 23.24
C PRO A 101 6.37 -11.23 21.94
N ILE A 102 6.84 -10.75 20.78
CA ILE A 102 6.31 -11.13 19.46
C ILE A 102 6.80 -12.55 19.14
N PRO A 103 5.99 -13.40 18.50
CA PRO A 103 6.45 -14.70 18.04
C PRO A 103 7.78 -14.59 17.30
N HIS A 104 8.77 -15.32 17.79
CA HIS A 104 10.11 -15.25 17.24
C HIS A 104 10.16 -16.07 15.95
N TYR A 105 10.98 -15.62 15.00
CA TYR A 105 11.40 -16.48 13.90
C TYR A 105 12.15 -17.68 14.50
N TYR A 106 11.64 -18.89 14.28
CA TYR A 106 12.35 -20.17 14.12
C TYR A 106 12.06 -21.33 15.06
N ASN A 107 11.68 -22.46 14.43
CA ASN A 107 12.28 -23.78 14.72
C ASN A 107 13.00 -24.34 13.46
N TYR A 108 14.31 -24.55 13.53
CA TYR A 108 15.17 -25.35 12.61
C TYR A 108 15.27 -25.05 11.10
N SER A 109 14.63 -24.03 10.53
CA SER A 109 14.76 -23.69 9.10
C SER A 109 15.87 -22.67 8.78
N GLY A 110 16.98 -22.64 9.53
CA GLY A 110 18.02 -21.59 9.48
C GLY A 110 18.36 -21.15 8.04
N GLY A 111 17.68 -20.11 7.58
CA GLY A 111 17.76 -19.62 6.22
C GLY A 111 19.11 -18.99 5.93
N PRO A 112 19.33 -18.51 4.71
CA PRO A 112 20.51 -17.72 4.41
C PRO A 112 20.57 -16.52 5.36
N ASN A 113 21.78 -15.99 5.58
CA ASN A 113 21.93 -14.77 6.36
C ASN A 113 21.19 -13.64 5.62
N TRP A 114 20.03 -13.22 6.14
CA TRP A 114 19.14 -12.29 5.44
C TRP A 114 19.79 -10.91 5.22
N THR A 115 20.71 -10.51 6.08
CA THR A 115 21.52 -9.30 5.86
C THR A 115 22.36 -9.39 4.59
N PHE A 116 22.90 -10.58 4.27
CA PHE A 116 23.63 -10.78 3.01
C PHE A 116 22.68 -10.79 1.81
N VAL A 117 21.57 -11.53 1.90
CA VAL A 117 20.60 -11.60 0.80
C VAL A 117 20.06 -10.21 0.47
N ALA A 118 19.63 -9.45 1.47
CA ALA A 118 19.12 -8.10 1.30
C ALA A 118 20.20 -7.13 0.79
N ALA A 119 21.44 -7.19 1.29
CA ALA A 119 22.53 -6.35 0.77
C ALA A 119 22.84 -6.61 -0.70
N TYR A 120 22.87 -7.88 -1.13
CA TYR A 120 23.04 -8.25 -2.54
C TYR A 120 21.86 -7.74 -3.39
N ALA A 121 20.62 -7.98 -2.94
CA ALA A 121 19.43 -7.54 -3.66
C ALA A 121 19.36 -6.02 -3.84
N TRP A 122 19.74 -5.26 -2.81
CA TRP A 122 19.76 -3.79 -2.86
C TRP A 122 20.86 -3.27 -3.79
N ASP A 123 22.05 -3.86 -3.74
CA ASP A 123 23.15 -3.50 -4.63
C ASP A 123 22.83 -3.85 -6.09
N ASP A 124 22.26 -5.02 -6.35
CA ASP A 124 21.78 -5.44 -7.68
C ASP A 124 20.68 -4.51 -8.20
N PHE A 125 19.74 -4.09 -7.34
CA PHE A 125 18.69 -3.14 -7.72
C PHE A 125 19.26 -1.78 -8.12
N LEU A 126 20.20 -1.23 -7.35
CA LEU A 126 20.83 0.06 -7.66
C LEU A 126 21.61 -0.02 -8.99
N ALA A 127 22.33 -1.13 -9.20
CA ALA A 127 23.06 -1.37 -10.44
C ALA A 127 22.12 -1.57 -11.64
N MET A 128 20.96 -2.21 -11.45
CA MET A 128 19.95 -2.41 -12.49
C MET A 128 19.28 -1.10 -12.90
N VAL A 129 18.99 -0.21 -11.95
CA VAL A 129 18.39 1.10 -12.22
C VAL A 129 19.35 2.03 -12.97
N ASP A 130 20.66 1.95 -12.66
CA ASP A 130 21.75 2.67 -13.35
C ASP A 130 21.47 4.18 -13.55
N ASP A 131 21.00 4.86 -12.51
CA ASP A 131 20.71 6.30 -12.56
C ASP A 131 22.02 7.11 -12.57
N GLU A 132 22.37 7.65 -13.75
CA GLU A 132 23.56 8.48 -13.99
C GLU A 132 23.69 9.69 -13.02
N ASN A 133 22.58 10.14 -12.42
CA ASN A 133 22.57 11.28 -11.49
C ASN A 133 22.56 10.86 -10.01
N SER A 134 22.68 9.56 -9.71
CA SER A 134 22.55 9.02 -8.36
C SER A 134 23.61 7.96 -8.02
N ILE A 135 23.48 7.37 -6.83
CA ILE A 135 24.35 6.29 -6.36
C ILE A 135 23.86 4.96 -6.97
N ILE A 136 24.70 4.33 -7.80
CA ILE A 136 24.40 3.06 -8.48
C ILE A 136 24.92 1.80 -7.76
N SER A 137 25.50 1.94 -6.57
CA SER A 137 25.92 0.80 -5.74
C SER A 137 25.77 1.09 -4.26
N LEU A 138 25.30 0.08 -3.52
CA LEU A 138 25.09 0.17 -2.08
C LEU A 138 26.40 0.46 -1.33
N ALA A 139 27.55 0.10 -1.91
CA ALA A 139 28.87 0.32 -1.34
C ALA A 139 29.20 1.80 -1.06
N TYR A 140 28.53 2.74 -1.75
CA TYR A 140 28.75 4.18 -1.62
C TYR A 140 27.63 4.91 -0.86
N VAL A 141 26.60 4.19 -0.41
CA VAL A 141 25.51 4.77 0.38
C VAL A 141 26.00 5.13 1.77
N ASN A 142 25.56 6.28 2.30
CA ASN A 142 25.77 6.61 3.70
C ASN A 142 24.75 5.85 4.57
N PRO A 143 25.17 4.83 5.34
CA PRO A 143 24.25 3.96 6.08
C PRO A 143 23.46 4.70 7.17
N SER A 144 23.99 5.81 7.70
CA SER A 144 23.28 6.62 8.71
C SER A 144 22.09 7.41 8.15
N LEU A 145 21.97 7.51 6.82
CA LEU A 145 20.86 8.21 6.15
C LEU A 145 19.81 7.25 5.57
N VAL A 146 20.02 5.93 5.63
CA VAL A 146 19.08 4.94 5.09
C VAL A 146 17.80 4.89 5.93
N PHE A 147 17.94 4.83 7.26
CA PHE A 147 16.80 4.89 8.18
C PHE A 147 17.20 5.60 9.49
N PRO A 148 17.26 6.94 9.48
CA PRO A 148 17.61 7.70 10.68
C PRO A 148 16.49 7.64 11.73
N GLN A 149 16.86 7.55 13.01
CA GLN A 149 15.90 7.67 14.11
C GLN A 149 15.27 9.07 14.10
N LEU A 150 13.94 9.12 14.15
CA LEU A 150 13.21 10.38 14.26
C LEU A 150 13.44 10.98 15.66
N PRO A 151 13.85 12.26 15.77
CA PRO A 151 14.02 12.92 17.05
C PRO A 151 12.72 12.90 17.88
N GLY A 152 12.81 12.44 19.12
CA GLY A 152 11.66 12.40 20.04
C GLY A 152 10.78 11.16 19.90
N ALA A 153 10.99 10.31 18.90
CA ALA A 153 10.31 9.03 18.81
C ALA A 153 10.85 8.04 19.86
N LEU A 154 9.95 7.20 20.37
CA LEU A 154 10.28 6.08 21.24
C LEU A 154 11.28 5.15 20.55
N PRO A 155 12.16 4.48 21.30
CA PRO A 155 13.05 3.48 20.74
C PRO A 155 12.26 2.32 20.13
N ASP A 156 12.76 1.79 19.02
CA ASP A 156 12.25 0.56 18.43
C ASP A 156 12.42 -0.60 19.43
N ARG A 157 11.31 -1.24 19.86
CA ARG A 157 11.32 -2.36 20.82
C ARG A 157 11.73 -3.71 20.18
N TYR A 158 12.06 -3.74 18.89
CA TYR A 158 12.56 -4.94 18.19
C TYR A 158 14.09 -5.01 18.15
N SER A 159 14.78 -3.87 18.22
CA SER A 159 16.25 -3.80 18.10
C SER A 159 16.96 -3.86 19.45
N ASN A 160 16.51 -4.72 20.37
CA ASN A 160 16.98 -4.80 21.77
C ASN A 160 18.42 -5.28 21.95
N GLN A 161 19.27 -5.15 20.93
CA GLN A 161 20.71 -5.28 21.06
C GLN A 161 21.39 -4.14 20.32
N LEU A 162 21.83 -3.17 21.12
CA LEU A 162 22.85 -2.17 20.80
C LEU A 162 22.35 -0.99 19.95
N SER A 163 22.15 0.14 20.64
CA SER A 163 22.01 1.52 20.13
C SER A 163 20.57 1.97 19.91
N ASN A 164 20.30 3.21 20.34
CA ASN A 164 19.02 3.92 20.29
C ASN A 164 18.63 4.33 18.84
N ARG A 165 18.67 3.39 17.89
CA ARG A 165 18.35 3.58 16.46
C ARG A 165 17.51 2.40 15.96
N THR A 166 16.59 2.66 15.05
CA THR A 166 15.75 1.72 14.27
C THR A 166 16.55 0.73 13.35
N GLY A 167 17.75 0.30 13.76
CA GLY A 167 18.66 -0.56 12.98
C GLY A 167 19.87 0.19 12.40
N SER A 168 21.02 -0.49 12.32
CA SER A 168 22.21 -0.02 11.60
C SER A 168 22.33 -0.72 10.25
N TYR A 169 22.52 0.06 9.18
CA TYR A 169 22.77 -0.43 7.83
C TYR A 169 24.26 -0.47 7.47
N ASP A 170 25.15 -0.23 8.44
CA ASP A 170 26.61 -0.26 8.24
C ASP A 170 27.05 -1.62 7.66
N ARG A 171 26.45 -2.70 8.18
CA ARG A 171 26.75 -4.07 7.73
C ARG A 171 26.30 -4.34 6.29
N TYR A 172 25.21 -3.73 5.84
CA TYR A 172 24.72 -3.89 4.45
C TYR A 172 25.71 -3.26 3.47
N VAL A 173 26.14 -2.03 3.78
CA VAL A 173 27.16 -1.31 3.01
C VAL A 173 28.49 -2.06 3.04
N GLU A 174 28.92 -2.58 4.20
CA GLU A 174 30.14 -3.38 4.31
C GLU A 174 30.07 -4.67 3.47
N ILE A 175 28.92 -5.35 3.43
CA ILE A 175 28.72 -6.54 2.61
C ILE A 175 28.83 -6.20 1.13
N ALA A 176 28.21 -5.10 0.68
CA ALA A 176 28.32 -4.65 -0.71
C ALA A 176 29.77 -4.28 -1.08
N GLN A 177 30.50 -3.61 -0.19
CA GLN A 177 31.93 -3.27 -0.37
C GLN A 177 32.83 -4.51 -0.47
N LYS A 178 32.45 -5.60 0.21
CA LYS A 178 33.22 -6.87 0.27
C LYS A 178 32.57 -7.98 -0.55
N ARG A 179 31.67 -7.62 -1.47
CA ARG A 179 30.92 -8.58 -2.29
C ARG A 179 31.90 -9.48 -3.05
N ASN A 180 31.82 -10.78 -2.77
CA ASN A 180 32.75 -11.79 -3.31
C ASN A 180 32.02 -12.88 -4.11
N ALA A 181 30.72 -13.07 -3.92
CA ALA A 181 29.93 -13.94 -4.77
C ALA A 181 29.46 -13.14 -5.99
N GLU A 182 29.45 -13.81 -7.16
CA GLU A 182 29.02 -13.19 -8.41
C GLU A 182 27.53 -12.84 -8.37
N ASP A 183 26.71 -13.69 -7.75
CA ASP A 183 25.26 -13.50 -7.64
C ASP A 183 24.71 -13.79 -6.23
N ILE A 184 23.46 -13.37 -6.01
CA ILE A 184 22.70 -13.58 -4.77
C ILE A 184 22.38 -15.06 -4.51
N PHE A 185 22.32 -15.90 -5.55
CA PHE A 185 21.95 -17.32 -5.47
C PHE A 185 23.11 -18.22 -5.04
N GLY A 186 24.35 -17.75 -5.20
CA GLY A 186 25.58 -18.37 -4.70
C GLY A 186 25.80 -18.20 -3.20
N LEU A 187 24.96 -17.41 -2.52
CA LEU A 187 25.02 -17.27 -1.07
C LEU A 187 24.73 -18.61 -0.37
N PRO A 188 25.43 -18.94 0.73
CA PRO A 188 25.25 -20.21 1.42
C PRO A 188 23.80 -20.48 1.82
N ASN A 189 23.34 -21.71 1.59
CA ASN A 189 22.03 -22.26 1.99
C ASN A 189 20.78 -21.63 1.35
N VAL A 190 20.89 -20.70 0.39
CA VAL A 190 19.72 -20.10 -0.29
C VAL A 190 18.82 -21.18 -0.92
N GLY A 191 19.41 -22.09 -1.71
CA GLY A 191 18.63 -23.12 -2.39
C GLY A 191 17.96 -24.14 -1.46
N ALA A 192 18.70 -24.63 -0.45
CA ALA A 192 18.17 -25.54 0.54
C ALA A 192 17.04 -24.90 1.37
N TRP A 193 17.15 -23.60 1.64
CA TRP A 193 16.11 -22.83 2.31
C TRP A 193 14.84 -22.70 1.45
N LEU A 194 14.96 -22.31 0.18
CA LEU A 194 13.81 -22.23 -0.74
C LEU A 194 13.07 -23.57 -0.87
N GLN A 195 13.81 -24.68 -0.98
CA GLN A 195 13.24 -26.03 -1.02
C GLN A 195 12.53 -26.40 0.30
N SER A 196 13.06 -25.96 1.44
CA SER A 196 12.43 -26.16 2.74
C SER A 196 11.13 -25.36 2.87
N LEU A 197 11.09 -24.12 2.36
CA LEU A 197 9.87 -23.31 2.33
C LEU A 197 8.76 -23.97 1.51
N GLU A 198 9.10 -24.45 0.31
CA GLU A 198 8.16 -25.18 -0.55
C GLU A 198 7.62 -26.43 0.14
N TYR A 199 8.51 -27.23 0.76
CA TYR A 199 8.10 -28.39 1.52
C TYR A 199 7.15 -28.02 2.68
N ARG A 200 7.44 -26.93 3.40
CA ARG A 200 6.60 -26.46 4.51
C ARG A 200 5.26 -25.92 4.03
N HIS A 201 5.20 -25.22 2.90
CA HIS A 201 3.94 -24.80 2.27
C HIS A 201 3.04 -26.02 2.05
N ILE A 202 3.56 -27.04 1.36
CA ILE A 202 2.80 -28.25 1.03
C ILE A 202 2.39 -29.00 2.30
N ALA A 203 3.33 -29.22 3.23
CA ALA A 203 3.09 -30.01 4.43
C ALA A 203 2.14 -29.35 5.42
N ASP A 204 2.33 -28.06 5.69
CA ASP A 204 1.65 -27.35 6.78
C ASP A 204 0.39 -26.60 6.33
N LEU A 205 0.20 -26.39 5.02
CA LEU A 205 -1.00 -25.79 4.46
C LEU A 205 -1.76 -26.75 3.57
N GLU A 206 -1.21 -27.16 2.42
CA GLU A 206 -2.01 -27.87 1.40
C GLU A 206 -2.49 -29.24 1.87
N ASN A 207 -1.58 -30.06 2.41
CA ASN A 207 -1.91 -31.39 2.94
C ASN A 207 -2.88 -31.29 4.13
N TRP A 208 -2.73 -30.25 4.96
CA TRP A 208 -3.65 -30.00 6.07
C TRP A 208 -5.04 -29.58 5.58
N MET A 209 -5.12 -28.71 4.57
CA MET A 209 -6.39 -28.34 3.94
C MET A 209 -7.05 -29.57 3.32
N ASP A 210 -6.31 -30.48 2.69
CA ASP A 210 -6.84 -31.73 2.15
C ASP A 210 -7.35 -32.68 3.24
N ASP A 211 -6.56 -32.91 4.31
CA ASP A 211 -6.92 -33.75 5.45
C ASP A 211 -8.20 -33.27 6.16
N LYS A 212 -8.31 -31.95 6.39
CA LYS A 212 -9.51 -31.32 6.97
C LYS A 212 -10.62 -31.11 5.96
N SER A 213 -10.29 -31.35 4.70
CA SER A 213 -11.14 -31.13 3.56
C SER A 213 -11.73 -29.72 3.64
N LEU A 214 -10.85 -28.75 3.46
CA LEU A 214 -11.11 -27.31 3.45
C LEU A 214 -10.86 -26.78 2.05
N ASP A 215 -11.72 -25.85 1.63
CA ASP A 215 -11.62 -25.21 0.34
C ASP A 215 -11.04 -23.78 0.49
N LEU A 216 -11.10 -23.22 1.70
CA LEU A 216 -10.71 -21.85 1.97
C LEU A 216 -10.39 -21.65 3.47
N VAL A 217 -9.45 -20.76 3.77
CA VAL A 217 -9.20 -20.27 5.13
C VAL A 217 -9.43 -18.77 5.15
N VAL A 218 -10.14 -18.26 6.17
CA VAL A 218 -10.42 -16.82 6.31
C VAL A 218 -10.15 -16.32 7.71
N TRP A 219 -9.68 -15.07 7.83
CA TRP A 219 -9.49 -14.39 9.11
C TRP A 219 -9.51 -12.86 8.96
N PRO A 220 -9.86 -12.11 10.01
CA PRO A 220 -9.65 -10.65 10.00
C PRO A 220 -8.16 -10.37 9.84
N SER A 221 -7.76 -9.53 8.88
CA SER A 221 -6.33 -9.34 8.59
C SER A 221 -5.58 -8.66 9.72
N ALA A 222 -6.28 -7.94 10.61
CA ALA A 222 -5.73 -7.36 11.82
C ALA A 222 -6.66 -7.61 13.03
N GLY A 223 -6.06 -7.66 14.22
CA GLY A 223 -6.77 -7.77 15.50
C GLY A 223 -7.26 -6.44 16.05
N ASP A 224 -6.56 -5.34 15.75
CA ASP A 224 -6.88 -3.97 16.19
C ASP A 224 -6.12 -2.95 15.32
N VAL A 225 -6.28 -1.65 15.61
CA VAL A 225 -5.53 -0.55 15.00
C VAL A 225 -4.73 0.20 16.07
N GLY A 226 -3.42 0.34 15.84
CA GLY A 226 -2.56 1.13 16.72
C GLY A 226 -3.00 2.61 16.76
N PRO A 227 -3.02 3.28 17.93
CA PRO A 227 -3.30 4.71 18.00
C PRO A 227 -2.28 5.52 17.20
N GLN A 228 -2.68 6.72 16.74
CA GLN A 228 -1.82 7.55 15.89
C GLN A 228 -0.53 8.01 16.58
N ASP A 229 -0.52 8.12 17.91
CA ASP A 229 0.59 8.64 18.71
C ASP A 229 1.55 7.54 19.23
N ILE A 230 1.53 6.33 18.65
CA ILE A 230 2.38 5.19 19.05
C ILE A 230 3.88 5.50 19.06
N GLU A 231 4.33 6.50 18.30
CA GLU A 231 5.75 6.86 18.21
C GLU A 231 6.21 7.72 19.38
N THR A 232 5.32 8.36 20.14
CA THR A 232 5.69 9.28 21.24
C THR A 232 5.01 8.98 22.57
N ASN A 233 4.04 8.06 22.59
CA ASN A 233 3.28 7.68 23.77
C ASN A 233 3.46 6.19 24.08
N GLU A 234 4.08 5.88 25.23
CA GLU A 234 4.38 4.50 25.63
C GLU A 234 3.12 3.63 25.78
N THR A 235 2.00 4.20 26.26
CA THR A 235 0.74 3.47 26.43
C THR A 235 0.09 3.15 25.07
N ALA A 236 0.16 4.08 24.13
CA ALA A 236 -0.29 3.85 22.76
C ALA A 236 0.60 2.81 22.05
N ALA A 237 1.92 2.92 22.22
CA ALA A 237 2.88 1.96 21.70
C ALA A 237 2.59 0.53 22.20
N GLU A 238 2.25 0.35 23.47
CA GLU A 238 1.88 -0.98 24.01
C GLU A 238 0.69 -1.62 23.29
N ILE A 239 -0.23 -0.83 22.74
CA ILE A 239 -1.36 -1.34 21.93
C ILE A 239 -0.87 -1.63 20.51
N GLY A 240 -0.21 -0.64 19.88
CA GLY A 240 0.26 -0.74 18.50
C GLY A 240 1.26 -1.87 18.25
N TRP A 241 2.00 -2.28 19.28
CA TRP A 241 3.08 -3.26 19.17
C TRP A 241 2.64 -4.71 19.47
N ARG A 242 1.34 -4.95 19.73
CA ARG A 242 0.81 -6.29 19.97
C ARG A 242 0.82 -7.15 18.71
N ASN A 243 0.87 -8.47 18.92
CA ASN A 243 0.66 -9.42 17.85
C ASN A 243 -0.73 -9.23 17.22
N GLY A 244 -0.79 -9.24 15.88
CA GLY A 244 -2.02 -8.93 15.14
C GLY A 244 -2.35 -7.44 15.00
N VAL A 245 -1.55 -6.53 15.62
CA VAL A 245 -1.67 -5.06 15.45
C VAL A 245 -0.43 -4.51 14.76
N ALA A 246 0.76 -4.80 15.31
CA ALA A 246 2.04 -4.34 14.75
C ALA A 246 2.31 -4.93 13.37
N ARG A 247 1.77 -6.12 13.14
CA ARG A 247 1.75 -6.85 11.87
C ARG A 247 0.37 -7.44 11.70
N SER A 248 -0.04 -7.61 10.44
CA SER A 248 -1.24 -8.36 10.12
C SER A 248 -1.18 -9.79 10.67
N ASN A 249 -2.35 -10.34 10.99
CA ASN A 249 -2.52 -11.72 11.42
C ASN A 249 -1.87 -12.69 10.43
N GLY A 250 -1.00 -13.56 10.95
CA GLY A 250 -0.15 -14.47 10.17
C GLY A 250 1.32 -14.08 10.11
N ASN A 251 1.69 -12.88 10.61
CA ASN A 251 3.07 -12.42 10.74
C ASN A 251 3.87 -12.65 9.45
N ALA A 252 5.07 -13.21 9.55
CA ALA A 252 5.91 -13.49 8.38
C ALA A 252 5.54 -14.79 7.67
N ALA A 253 4.79 -15.69 8.32
CA ALA A 253 4.54 -17.05 7.82
C ALA A 253 3.83 -17.03 6.45
N ILE A 254 2.83 -16.16 6.29
CA ILE A 254 2.03 -16.04 5.06
C ILE A 254 2.93 -15.73 3.87
N HIS A 255 3.74 -14.67 3.96
CA HIS A 255 4.62 -14.25 2.88
C HIS A 255 5.81 -15.19 2.68
N GLN A 256 6.43 -15.65 3.77
CA GLN A 256 7.61 -16.50 3.69
C GLN A 256 7.31 -17.87 3.09
N LEU A 257 6.10 -18.39 3.27
CA LEU A 257 5.65 -19.64 2.66
C LEU A 257 4.96 -19.42 1.30
N GLY A 258 4.85 -18.19 0.80
CA GLY A 258 4.20 -17.92 -0.48
C GLY A 258 2.71 -18.29 -0.50
N ILE A 259 2.00 -18.11 0.62
CA ILE A 259 0.57 -18.40 0.73
C ILE A 259 -0.22 -17.27 0.04
N PRO A 260 -0.97 -17.55 -1.03
CA PRO A 260 -1.73 -16.51 -1.71
C PRO A 260 -2.90 -16.04 -0.85
N THR A 261 -3.13 -14.73 -0.84
CA THR A 261 -4.23 -14.10 -0.10
C THR A 261 -4.96 -13.05 -0.92
N VAL A 262 -6.27 -12.94 -0.71
CA VAL A 262 -7.12 -11.84 -1.19
C VAL A 262 -7.83 -11.23 0.00
N SER A 263 -7.70 -9.92 0.19
CA SER A 263 -8.37 -9.21 1.28
C SER A 263 -9.49 -8.31 0.76
N VAL A 264 -10.64 -8.35 1.42
CA VAL A 264 -11.81 -7.52 1.11
C VAL A 264 -12.39 -6.89 2.37
N SER A 265 -13.03 -5.73 2.25
CA SER A 265 -13.54 -5.00 3.41
C SER A 265 -14.62 -5.79 4.15
N MET A 266 -14.41 -6.03 5.44
CA MET A 266 -15.40 -6.61 6.35
C MET A 266 -16.29 -5.52 6.99
N GLY A 267 -15.93 -4.25 6.81
CA GLY A 267 -16.67 -3.08 7.30
C GLY A 267 -15.88 -2.29 8.32
N ALA A 268 -16.59 -1.46 9.09
CA ALA A 268 -16.01 -0.65 10.15
C ALA A 268 -16.12 -1.34 11.51
N MET A 269 -15.09 -1.19 12.34
CA MET A 269 -15.18 -1.46 13.78
C MET A 269 -16.24 -0.56 14.40
N SER A 270 -17.14 -1.10 15.21
CA SER A 270 -18.34 -0.38 15.67
C SER A 270 -18.06 0.76 16.66
N ASP A 271 -16.92 0.73 17.32
CA ASP A 271 -16.49 1.60 18.39
C ASP A 271 -15.56 2.73 17.92
N ILE A 272 -14.56 2.40 17.10
CA ILE A 272 -13.58 3.38 16.59
C ILE A 272 -13.79 3.73 15.11
N HIS A 273 -14.74 3.09 14.44
CA HIS A 273 -15.10 3.31 13.03
C HIS A 273 -13.95 3.10 12.02
N MET A 274 -12.85 2.47 12.44
CA MET A 274 -11.76 2.09 11.54
C MET A 274 -12.17 0.91 10.65
N PRO A 275 -11.81 0.93 9.35
CA PRO A 275 -12.06 -0.20 8.47
C PRO A 275 -11.20 -1.40 8.88
N VAL A 276 -11.76 -2.59 8.73
CA VAL A 276 -11.04 -3.87 8.84
C VAL A 276 -11.40 -4.75 7.65
N ASP A 277 -10.44 -5.51 7.17
CA ASP A 277 -10.57 -6.45 6.07
C ASP A 277 -10.60 -7.90 6.56
N LEU A 278 -11.17 -8.76 5.71
CA LEU A 278 -11.17 -10.20 5.85
C LEU A 278 -10.23 -10.77 4.78
N ALA A 279 -9.17 -11.46 5.21
CA ALA A 279 -8.25 -12.18 4.34
C ALA A 279 -8.82 -13.54 3.95
N PHE A 280 -8.65 -13.90 2.68
CA PHE A 280 -9.01 -15.17 2.08
C PHE A 280 -7.73 -15.84 1.61
N ALA A 281 -7.40 -17.02 2.15
CA ALA A 281 -6.20 -17.75 1.80
C ALA A 281 -6.51 -19.17 1.33
N GLY A 282 -5.65 -19.67 0.44
CA GLY A 282 -5.78 -20.99 -0.17
C GLY A 282 -4.42 -21.57 -0.53
N LYS A 283 -4.45 -22.64 -1.32
CA LYS A 283 -3.25 -23.32 -1.81
C LYS A 283 -2.48 -22.46 -2.82
N ALA A 284 -1.21 -22.74 -3.04
CA ALA A 284 -0.42 -22.06 -4.07
C ALA A 284 -1.14 -22.15 -5.43
N TYR A 285 -1.11 -21.03 -6.16
CA TYR A 285 -1.68 -20.90 -7.52
C TYR A 285 -3.20 -21.02 -7.64
N ASP A 286 -3.94 -21.08 -6.52
CA ASP A 286 -5.42 -21.05 -6.50
C ASP A 286 -5.99 -19.62 -6.47
N ASP A 287 -5.20 -18.62 -6.87
CA ASP A 287 -5.51 -17.19 -6.86
C ASP A 287 -6.82 -16.87 -7.58
N LYS A 288 -7.16 -17.60 -8.65
CA LYS A 288 -8.42 -17.44 -9.38
C LYS A 288 -9.64 -17.72 -8.49
N ALA A 289 -9.59 -18.79 -7.70
CA ALA A 289 -10.65 -19.12 -6.76
C ALA A 289 -10.72 -18.07 -5.65
N LEU A 290 -9.57 -17.66 -5.09
CA LEU A 290 -9.52 -16.63 -4.04
C LEU A 290 -10.09 -15.28 -4.49
N LEU A 291 -9.76 -14.83 -5.71
CA LEU A 291 -10.32 -13.61 -6.29
C LEU A 291 -11.84 -13.71 -6.48
N SER A 292 -12.34 -14.87 -6.92
CA SER A 292 -13.77 -15.12 -7.08
C SER A 292 -14.49 -15.14 -5.73
N CYS A 293 -13.87 -15.73 -4.69
CA CYS A 293 -14.37 -15.73 -3.32
C CYS A 293 -14.42 -14.32 -2.72
N GLY A 294 -13.36 -13.52 -2.91
CA GLY A 294 -13.33 -12.11 -2.48
C GLY A 294 -14.43 -11.29 -3.14
N TYR A 295 -14.62 -11.45 -4.46
CA TYR A 295 -15.71 -10.79 -5.19
C TYR A 295 -17.09 -11.19 -4.68
N ALA A 296 -17.32 -12.50 -4.45
CA ALA A 296 -18.57 -13.00 -3.92
C ALA A 296 -18.89 -12.42 -2.52
N PHE A 297 -17.89 -12.35 -1.65
CA PHE A 297 -18.05 -11.76 -0.32
C PHE A 297 -18.33 -10.25 -0.41
N GLU A 298 -17.54 -9.50 -1.18
CA GLU A 298 -17.69 -8.06 -1.34
C GLU A 298 -19.08 -7.69 -1.87
N THR A 299 -19.55 -8.41 -2.90
CA THR A 299 -20.88 -8.22 -3.51
C THR A 299 -22.03 -8.55 -2.55
N ALA A 300 -21.85 -9.54 -1.68
CA ALA A 300 -22.89 -9.91 -0.71
C ALA A 300 -22.92 -8.99 0.52
N HIS A 301 -21.78 -8.41 0.90
CA HIS A 301 -21.62 -7.70 2.16
C HIS A 301 -21.68 -6.18 2.03
N GLU A 302 -21.15 -5.61 0.94
CA GLU A 302 -21.21 -4.18 0.58
C GLU A 302 -20.91 -3.22 1.75
N LYS A 303 -19.93 -3.54 2.61
CA LYS A 303 -19.59 -2.74 3.81
C LYS A 303 -18.51 -1.69 3.61
N ARG A 304 -18.00 -1.52 2.40
CA ARG A 304 -17.08 -0.44 2.09
C ARG A 304 -17.81 0.91 2.22
N PHE A 305 -17.16 1.89 2.84
CA PHE A 305 -17.69 3.24 3.01
C PHE A 305 -16.66 4.27 2.55
N ALA A 306 -17.13 5.45 2.15
CA ALA A 306 -16.26 6.59 1.84
C ALA A 306 -15.65 7.14 3.14
N PRO A 307 -14.32 7.36 3.22
CA PRO A 307 -13.71 7.95 4.40
C PRO A 307 -14.32 9.33 4.72
N PRO A 308 -14.85 9.56 5.93
CA PRO A 308 -15.55 10.81 6.26
C PRO A 308 -14.67 12.07 6.19
N GLN A 309 -13.36 11.92 6.33
CA GLN A 309 -12.40 13.04 6.26
C GLN A 309 -12.07 13.48 4.83
N THR A 310 -12.51 12.71 3.82
CA THR A 310 -12.35 13.05 2.40
C THR A 310 -13.71 12.94 1.70
N PRO A 311 -14.67 13.83 2.03
CA PRO A 311 -15.97 13.81 1.37
C PRO A 311 -15.81 14.14 -0.12
N GLU A 312 -16.83 13.80 -0.91
CA GLU A 312 -16.93 14.26 -2.28
C GLU A 312 -16.87 15.80 -2.29
N LEU A 313 -15.94 16.36 -3.08
CA LEU A 313 -15.89 17.80 -3.26
C LEU A 313 -17.18 18.23 -3.94
N GLU A 314 -17.80 19.31 -3.45
CA GLU A 314 -18.89 19.94 -4.18
C GLU A 314 -18.34 20.40 -5.53
N ILE A 315 -18.56 19.62 -6.58
CA ILE A 315 -18.21 20.05 -7.92
C ILE A 315 -19.19 21.18 -8.25
N THR A 316 -18.80 22.43 -8.00
CA THR A 316 -19.46 23.62 -8.55
C THR A 316 -19.21 23.64 -10.05
N SER A 317 -19.81 22.70 -10.77
CA SER A 317 -19.91 22.78 -12.21
C SER A 317 -21.36 22.50 -12.57
N GLU A 318 -21.98 23.48 -13.22
CA GLU A 318 -23.25 23.34 -13.93
C GLU A 318 -23.16 22.27 -15.05
N CYS A 319 -22.01 21.61 -15.22
CA CYS A 319 -21.80 20.46 -16.11
C CYS A 319 -22.40 19.13 -15.61
N ALA A 320 -22.99 19.09 -14.40
CA ALA A 320 -23.79 17.95 -13.94
C ALA A 320 -25.17 17.82 -14.65
N GLY A 321 -25.37 18.54 -15.76
CA GLY A 321 -26.48 18.31 -16.67
C GLY A 321 -26.13 17.25 -17.72
N LYS A 322 -26.72 16.06 -17.62
CA LYS A 322 -26.78 15.07 -18.71
C LYS A 322 -27.24 15.77 -20.01
N SER A 323 -26.31 16.13 -20.88
CA SER A 323 -26.61 16.45 -22.27
C SER A 323 -25.68 15.63 -23.16
N ALA A 324 -26.26 15.06 -24.21
CA ALA A 324 -25.55 14.21 -25.14
C ALA A 324 -24.23 14.85 -25.56
N PHE A 325 -23.12 14.12 -25.42
CA PHE A 325 -21.79 14.53 -25.87
C PHE A 325 -21.84 14.91 -27.36
N THR A 326 -22.05 16.17 -27.68
CA THR A 326 -21.61 16.73 -28.95
C THR A 326 -20.10 16.73 -28.91
N ARG A 327 -19.44 15.82 -29.65
CA ARG A 327 -17.98 15.86 -29.82
C ARG A 327 -17.62 17.03 -30.74
N GLY A 328 -17.49 18.23 -30.19
CA GLY A 328 -16.64 19.24 -30.82
C GLY A 328 -15.22 18.71 -31.00
N SER A 329 -14.52 19.11 -32.06
CA SER A 329 -13.15 18.65 -32.33
C SER A 329 -12.09 19.43 -31.55
N GLU A 330 -12.36 20.67 -31.15
CA GLU A 330 -11.35 21.58 -30.61
C GLU A 330 -11.79 22.23 -29.29
N ALA A 331 -10.86 22.29 -28.33
CA ALA A 331 -11.02 23.01 -27.08
C ALA A 331 -10.69 24.50 -27.25
N PRO A 332 -11.22 25.40 -26.39
CA PRO A 332 -10.79 26.79 -26.37
C PRO A 332 -9.28 26.92 -26.21
N LEU A 333 -8.68 27.84 -26.96
CA LEU A 333 -7.32 28.30 -26.72
C LEU A 333 -7.35 29.25 -25.53
N LEU A 334 -6.73 28.83 -24.42
CA LEU A 334 -6.69 29.56 -23.17
C LEU A 334 -5.25 29.99 -22.86
N THR A 335 -5.06 31.29 -22.62
CA THR A 335 -3.90 31.80 -21.90
C THR A 335 -4.35 32.31 -20.54
N ALA A 336 -3.50 32.12 -19.53
CA ALA A 336 -3.72 32.67 -18.20
C ALA A 336 -2.39 32.97 -17.52
N GLU A 337 -2.33 34.04 -16.76
CA GLU A 337 -1.24 34.45 -15.90
C GLU A 337 -1.82 34.89 -14.56
N ALA A 338 -1.11 34.61 -13.49
CA ALA A 338 -1.47 35.00 -12.13
C ALA A 338 -0.36 35.87 -11.56
N MET A 339 -0.72 37.02 -11.01
CA MET A 339 0.22 37.96 -10.40
C MET A 339 -0.31 38.45 -9.06
N ARG A 340 0.53 38.37 -8.03
CA ARG A 340 0.23 38.95 -6.73
C ARG A 340 0.20 40.47 -6.80
N ASN A 341 -0.83 41.07 -6.22
CA ASN A 341 -0.93 42.52 -6.12
C ASN A 341 0.08 43.06 -5.10
N GLY A 342 0.49 44.32 -5.22
CA GLY A 342 1.60 44.91 -4.45
C GLY A 342 1.40 44.93 -2.92
N ASP A 343 0.16 44.80 -2.46
CA ASP A 343 -0.21 44.70 -1.04
C ASP A 343 -0.24 43.27 -0.51
N SER A 344 0.03 42.27 -1.36
CA SER A 344 0.11 40.86 -0.99
C SER A 344 -1.19 40.26 -0.44
N SER A 345 -2.32 40.97 -0.58
CA SER A 345 -3.64 40.56 -0.08
C SER A 345 -4.53 39.97 -1.17
N SER A 346 -4.15 40.14 -2.43
CA SER A 346 -4.92 39.73 -3.60
C SER A 346 -4.03 39.25 -4.74
N ILE A 347 -4.59 38.39 -5.60
CA ILE A 347 -3.99 37.96 -6.87
C ILE A 347 -4.89 38.42 -8.00
N ILE A 348 -4.28 39.00 -9.03
CA ILE A 348 -4.92 39.31 -10.30
C ILE A 348 -4.62 38.15 -11.23
N VAL A 349 -5.68 37.49 -11.71
CA VAL A 349 -5.60 36.45 -12.72
C VAL A 349 -6.15 37.03 -14.02
N SER A 350 -5.39 36.94 -15.09
CA SER A 350 -5.79 37.49 -16.39
C SER A 350 -5.28 36.65 -17.54
N GLY A 351 -5.89 36.82 -18.70
CA GLY A 351 -5.47 36.09 -19.89
C GLY A 351 -6.35 36.38 -21.08
N SER A 352 -6.29 35.48 -22.06
CA SER A 352 -7.09 35.55 -23.27
C SER A 352 -7.75 34.22 -23.56
N ILE A 353 -8.91 34.27 -24.21
CA ILE A 353 -9.61 33.10 -24.71
C ILE A 353 -9.94 33.29 -26.19
N SER A 354 -9.65 32.28 -26.98
CA SER A 354 -10.06 32.19 -28.38
C SER A 354 -10.81 30.89 -28.60
N SER A 355 -12.01 30.98 -29.17
CA SER A 355 -12.88 29.83 -29.42
C SER A 355 -13.77 30.12 -30.62
N SER A 356 -14.07 29.07 -31.38
CA SER A 356 -15.07 29.09 -32.46
C SER A 356 -16.50 29.14 -31.92
N ASP A 357 -16.70 28.71 -30.67
CA ASP A 357 -17.98 28.69 -29.95
C ASP A 357 -17.97 29.63 -28.74
N SER A 358 -19.16 29.99 -28.23
CA SER A 358 -19.29 30.67 -26.94
C SER A 358 -18.64 29.83 -25.82
N SER A 359 -17.75 30.46 -25.08
CA SER A 359 -16.98 29.82 -24.00
C SER A 359 -17.13 30.56 -22.69
N GLN A 360 -17.05 29.80 -21.60
CA GLN A 360 -17.04 30.30 -20.22
C GLN A 360 -15.64 30.11 -19.64
N VAL A 361 -15.19 31.07 -18.81
CA VAL A 361 -13.95 30.97 -18.04
C VAL A 361 -14.31 30.96 -16.56
N GLU A 362 -13.82 29.96 -15.85
CA GLU A 362 -13.94 29.80 -14.41
C GLU A 362 -12.53 29.86 -13.79
N VAL A 363 -12.42 30.57 -12.67
CA VAL A 363 -11.16 30.73 -11.93
C VAL A 363 -11.36 30.28 -10.51
N PHE A 364 -10.46 29.41 -10.05
CA PHE A 364 -10.43 28.89 -8.69
C PHE A 364 -9.12 29.30 -8.03
N LEU A 365 -9.21 29.73 -6.78
CA LEU A 365 -8.07 30.05 -5.92
C LEU A 365 -8.14 29.16 -4.68
N ASP A 366 -7.10 28.37 -4.43
CA ASP A 366 -7.05 27.43 -3.29
C ASP A 366 -8.33 26.58 -3.16
N VAL A 367 -8.82 26.09 -4.30
CA VAL A 367 -10.05 25.27 -4.46
C VAL A 367 -11.36 26.06 -4.41
N GLU A 368 -11.36 27.34 -4.02
CA GLU A 368 -12.56 28.18 -4.01
C GLU A 368 -12.81 28.90 -5.34
N HIS A 369 -14.06 28.86 -5.83
CA HIS A 369 -14.44 29.59 -7.04
C HIS A 369 -14.45 31.11 -6.77
N VAL A 370 -13.66 31.86 -7.53
CA VAL A 370 -13.42 33.30 -7.33
C VAL A 370 -14.63 34.17 -7.71
N GLY A 371 -15.57 33.63 -8.50
CA GLY A 371 -16.75 34.34 -8.97
C GLY A 371 -16.64 34.76 -10.45
N PRO A 372 -17.53 35.64 -10.93
CA PRO A 372 -17.62 35.97 -12.34
C PRO A 372 -16.38 36.74 -12.83
N VAL A 373 -15.85 36.30 -13.97
CA VAL A 373 -14.71 36.92 -14.66
C VAL A 373 -15.18 38.10 -15.51
N GLN A 374 -14.41 39.19 -15.54
CA GLN A 374 -14.70 40.35 -16.38
C GLN A 374 -14.09 40.14 -17.78
N PHE A 375 -14.89 40.33 -18.83
CA PHE A 375 -14.44 40.20 -20.23
C PHE A 375 -14.34 41.56 -20.93
N ASN A 376 -13.27 41.75 -21.70
CA ASN A 376 -13.09 42.83 -22.63
C ASN A 376 -12.68 42.27 -24.00
N GLY A 377 -13.67 41.93 -24.83
CA GLY A 377 -13.41 41.20 -26.08
C GLY A 377 -12.96 39.77 -25.80
N SER A 378 -11.77 39.40 -26.29
CA SER A 378 -11.14 38.09 -26.04
C SER A 378 -10.30 38.05 -24.75
N GLU A 379 -10.07 39.19 -24.11
CA GLU A 379 -9.31 39.28 -22.87
C GLU A 379 -10.23 39.17 -21.67
N TRP A 380 -9.70 38.59 -20.60
CA TRP A 380 -10.45 38.38 -19.36
C TRP A 380 -9.56 38.62 -18.14
N SER A 381 -10.18 39.07 -17.05
CA SER A 381 -9.49 39.24 -15.77
C SER A 381 -10.42 39.09 -14.57
N VAL A 382 -9.84 38.66 -13.46
CA VAL A 382 -10.51 38.61 -12.15
C VAL A 382 -9.48 38.86 -11.05
N THR A 383 -9.92 39.50 -9.98
CA THR A 383 -9.11 39.71 -8.78
C THR A 383 -9.68 38.87 -7.65
N ALA A 384 -8.84 38.03 -7.06
CA ALA A 384 -9.19 37.15 -5.94
C ALA A 384 -8.44 37.61 -4.68
N ALA A 385 -9.12 37.60 -3.53
CA ALA A 385 -8.45 37.78 -2.25
C ALA A 385 -7.68 36.50 -1.91
N VAL A 386 -6.42 36.62 -1.47
CA VAL A 386 -5.62 35.45 -1.06
C VAL A 386 -5.99 35.07 0.36
N THR A 387 -6.38 33.81 0.56
CA THR A 387 -6.58 33.25 1.89
C THR A 387 -5.27 33.33 2.65
N ALA A 388 -5.31 33.70 3.94
CA ALA A 388 -4.10 33.83 4.74
C ALA A 388 -3.31 32.51 4.68
N PRO A 389 -1.98 32.56 4.41
CA PRO A 389 -1.19 31.35 4.30
C PRO A 389 -1.27 30.55 5.60
N TRP A 390 -1.43 29.24 5.49
CA TRP A 390 -1.43 28.36 6.63
C TRP A 390 -0.02 28.30 7.24
N PHE A 391 0.10 28.74 8.49
CA PHE A 391 1.37 28.76 9.22
C PHE A 391 1.41 27.59 10.21
N GLY A 392 1.76 26.40 9.73
CA GLY A 392 2.42 25.43 10.60
C GLY A 392 1.86 24.02 10.60
N SER A 393 2.74 23.08 10.26
CA SER A 393 2.80 21.74 10.85
C SER A 393 3.93 21.74 11.88
N ASP A 394 3.78 20.98 12.97
CA ASP A 394 4.88 20.69 13.90
C ASP A 394 6.03 19.92 13.22
N PHE A 395 5.78 19.40 12.01
CA PHE A 395 6.75 18.76 11.14
C PHE A 395 6.93 19.61 9.88
N PRO A 396 8.04 20.36 9.73
CA PRO A 396 8.28 21.19 8.56
C PRO A 396 8.50 20.29 7.33
N GLU A 397 7.41 20.01 6.61
CA GLU A 397 7.46 19.28 5.35
C GLU A 397 7.96 20.19 4.23
N LYS A 398 8.84 19.66 3.39
CA LYS A 398 9.23 20.33 2.15
C LYS A 398 8.06 20.23 1.16
N ASN A 399 7.19 21.24 1.18
CA ASN A 399 6.07 21.34 0.26
C ASN A 399 6.56 21.80 -1.13
N VAL A 400 6.15 21.07 -2.16
CA VAL A 400 6.43 21.42 -3.56
C VAL A 400 5.09 21.44 -4.32
N PRO A 401 4.55 22.64 -4.64
CA PRO A 401 5.13 23.97 -4.40
C PRO A 401 5.03 24.44 -2.94
N PRO A 402 5.79 25.47 -2.54
CA PRO A 402 5.73 26.03 -1.19
C PRO A 402 4.31 26.46 -0.78
N GLN A 403 3.89 26.15 0.46
CA GLN A 403 2.54 26.42 0.99
C GLN A 403 2.15 27.91 1.08
N TRP A 404 3.11 28.83 0.92
CA TRP A 404 2.84 30.26 0.91
C TRP A 404 2.44 30.79 -0.49
N LEU A 405 2.54 29.96 -1.53
CA LEU A 405 2.00 30.26 -2.85
C LEU A 405 0.52 29.88 -2.90
N ALA A 406 -0.29 30.72 -3.54
CA ALA A 406 -1.68 30.38 -3.79
C ALA A 406 -1.80 29.54 -5.06
N MET A 407 -2.63 28.50 -5.01
CA MET A 407 -2.93 27.66 -6.17
C MET A 407 -4.03 28.31 -7.02
N VAL A 408 -3.73 28.59 -8.28
CA VAL A 408 -4.68 29.16 -9.24
C VAL A 408 -5.01 28.12 -10.31
N VAL A 409 -6.28 27.76 -10.44
CA VAL A 409 -6.78 26.91 -11.52
C VAL A 409 -7.72 27.73 -12.40
N VAL A 410 -7.46 27.74 -13.70
CA VAL A 410 -8.31 28.40 -14.69
C VAL A 410 -8.83 27.35 -15.65
N VAL A 411 -10.14 27.31 -15.85
CA VAL A 411 -10.81 26.37 -16.76
C VAL A 411 -11.60 27.18 -17.77
N ALA A 412 -11.38 26.90 -19.06
CA ALA A 412 -12.17 27.43 -20.15
C ALA A 412 -12.99 26.31 -20.79
N SER A 413 -14.31 26.45 -20.79
CA SER A 413 -15.25 25.44 -21.29
C SER A 413 -16.05 25.99 -22.47
N ALA A 414 -16.02 25.31 -23.61
CA ALA A 414 -16.86 25.61 -24.77
C ALA A 414 -18.19 24.84 -24.69
N ARG A 415 -19.25 25.40 -25.28
CA ARG A 415 -20.56 24.73 -25.42
C ARG A 415 -20.51 23.38 -26.14
N ASN A 416 -19.45 23.14 -26.90
CA ASN A 416 -19.21 21.88 -27.59
C ASN A 416 -18.63 20.77 -26.68
N GLY A 417 -18.59 20.97 -25.36
CA GLY A 417 -18.17 19.98 -24.37
C GLY A 417 -16.66 19.78 -24.27
N ARG A 418 -15.86 20.62 -24.95
CA ARG A 418 -14.39 20.63 -24.81
C ARG A 418 -13.96 21.74 -23.86
N SER A 419 -12.98 21.41 -23.02
CA SER A 419 -12.40 22.35 -22.08
C SER A 419 -10.87 22.35 -22.17
N ASN A 420 -10.28 23.47 -21.79
CA ASN A 420 -8.84 23.62 -21.61
C ASN A 420 -8.59 24.23 -20.21
N GLY A 421 -7.46 23.91 -19.59
CA GLY A 421 -7.18 24.31 -18.22
C GLY A 421 -5.73 24.68 -17.99
N LYS A 422 -5.49 25.56 -17.01
CA LYS A 422 -4.15 25.96 -16.58
C LYS A 422 -4.07 25.95 -15.05
N LEU A 423 -3.05 25.28 -14.52
CA LEU A 423 -2.66 25.28 -13.11
C LEU A 423 -1.42 26.17 -12.94
N MET A 424 -1.47 27.10 -11.99
CA MET A 424 -0.41 28.07 -11.70
C MET A 424 -0.27 28.26 -10.19
N PHE A 425 0.89 28.75 -9.76
CA PHE A 425 1.17 29.11 -8.36
C PHE A 425 1.72 30.54 -8.33
N SER A 426 1.18 31.42 -7.47
CA SER A 426 1.55 32.83 -7.38
C SER A 426 1.60 33.39 -5.96
#